data_AF-A0A368GBN8-F1
#
_entry.id   AF-A0A368GBN8-F1
#
_cell.length_a   1.000
_cell.length_b   1.000
_cell.length_c   1.000
_cell.angle_alpha   90.00
_cell.angle_beta   90.00
_cell.angle_gamma   90.00
#
_symmetry.space_group_name_H-M   'P 1'
#
loop_
_entity.id
_entity.type
_entity.pdbx_description
1 polymer ?
#
loop_
_entity_poly.entity_id
_entity_poly.type
_entity_poly.pdbx_seq_one_letter_code
_entity_poly.pdbx_strand_id
1 'polypeptide(L)'
;MGEVIAAQGRLKLEVPIGNAGNPIKTPPYAIRQVELLNESLDQHRISYDEPVLTAVEEPGCEKFLVFNYEVRSLSFFRALLPTIRRFLNRLREARMPYHFTPTVIIHSMSCFSSEVISGHPNTPLAAVYFGNIQGGVFINHWEVSYRDKSEQLYNDKRWSKINADFLYDQNEVLSITFENSETGNVWEGENGKSKQPGTAHYQIGIRLNFIRRIIVDNAITDAYGRDRTRIHFDLNCPVTIRRGFVRNRPDKNPFVEVRKDRWKTIYRGRRANEFPHELAISDSPVFTIEFDEAPSDATIYAILSRLRIRTGVSIEFAAYEVTFLIFAPGLML
;
A
#
# COMPACT_ATOMS: atom_id res chain seq x y z
N MET A 1 -15.06 -34.17 -21.42
CA MET A 1 -14.88 -32.74 -21.15
C MET A 1 -15.27 -32.51 -19.69
N GLY A 2 -14.31 -32.22 -18.81
CA GLY A 2 -14.62 -31.98 -17.40
C GLY A 2 -15.34 -30.65 -17.23
N GLU A 3 -16.36 -30.60 -16.38
CA GLU A 3 -17.03 -29.35 -16.00
C GLU A 3 -15.99 -28.39 -15.40
N VAL A 4 -15.89 -27.19 -15.97
CA VAL A 4 -15.12 -26.10 -15.36
C VAL A 4 -15.96 -25.58 -14.20
N ILE A 5 -15.69 -26.07 -13.01
CA ILE A 5 -16.39 -25.63 -11.79
C ILE A 5 -15.93 -24.19 -11.49
N ALA A 6 -16.87 -23.25 -11.49
CA ALA A 6 -16.61 -21.88 -11.09
C ALA A 6 -16.17 -21.83 -9.62
N ALA A 7 -15.10 -21.09 -9.32
CA ALA A 7 -14.70 -20.84 -7.94
C ALA A 7 -15.77 -19.96 -7.27
N GLN A 8 -16.19 -20.34 -6.07
CA GLN A 8 -17.12 -19.56 -5.26
C GLN A 8 -16.38 -18.87 -4.13
N GLY A 9 -16.73 -17.63 -3.82
CA GLY A 9 -16.18 -16.86 -2.72
C GLY A 9 -17.20 -15.91 -2.11
N ARG A 10 -16.81 -15.24 -1.03
CA ARG A 10 -17.61 -14.26 -0.33
C ARG A 10 -16.87 -12.93 -0.28
N LEU A 11 -17.60 -11.87 -0.59
CA LEU A 11 -17.14 -10.50 -0.43
C LEU A 11 -18.14 -9.72 0.41
N LYS A 12 -17.66 -8.68 1.07
CA LYS A 12 -18.48 -7.71 1.78
C LYS A 12 -18.24 -6.33 1.21
N LEU A 13 -19.29 -5.54 1.09
CA LEU A 13 -19.19 -4.11 0.86
C LEU A 13 -19.60 -3.41 2.15
N GLU A 14 -18.63 -2.78 2.81
CA GLU A 14 -18.86 -1.96 4.00
C GLU A 14 -19.01 -0.49 3.58
N VAL A 15 -20.16 0.08 3.92
CA VAL A 15 -20.52 1.46 3.60
C VAL A 15 -20.67 2.25 4.89
N PRO A 16 -19.82 3.27 5.15
CA PRO A 16 -19.95 4.12 6.32
C PRO A 16 -21.28 4.87 6.31
N ILE A 17 -21.95 4.94 7.46
CA ILE A 17 -23.16 5.71 7.69
C ILE A 17 -22.82 6.87 8.61
N GLY A 18 -23.01 8.10 8.13
CA GLY A 18 -22.92 9.28 8.98
C GLY A 18 -23.96 9.25 10.12
N ASN A 19 -23.77 10.08 11.15
CA ASN A 19 -24.67 10.19 12.31
C ASN A 19 -26.12 10.68 11.97
N ALA A 20 -26.46 10.82 10.70
CA ALA A 20 -27.74 11.34 10.24
C ALA A 20 -28.78 10.23 10.08
N GLY A 21 -29.66 10.11 11.08
CA GLY A 21 -31.10 9.91 10.89
C GLY A 21 -31.60 8.53 10.40
N ASN A 22 -32.33 7.88 11.29
CA ASN A 22 -33.27 6.77 11.09
C ASN A 22 -32.71 5.47 10.44
N PRO A 23 -32.41 4.43 11.24
CA PRO A 23 -31.78 3.18 10.79
C PRO A 23 -32.64 2.31 9.86
N ILE A 24 -33.84 2.75 9.50
CA ILE A 24 -34.86 1.95 8.82
C ILE A 24 -34.68 1.97 7.29
N LYS A 25 -34.05 3.01 6.72
CA LYS A 25 -33.86 3.12 5.26
C LYS A 25 -32.40 3.23 4.87
N THR A 26 -31.99 2.36 3.95
CA THR A 26 -30.69 2.43 3.28
C THR A 26 -30.52 3.79 2.60
N PRO A 27 -29.46 4.56 2.92
CA PRO A 27 -29.22 5.86 2.31
C PRO A 27 -29.05 5.77 0.79
N PRO A 28 -29.46 6.79 0.00
CA PRO A 28 -29.34 6.76 -1.46
C PRO A 28 -27.90 6.55 -1.96
N TYR A 29 -26.89 7.10 -1.27
CA TYR A 29 -25.49 6.89 -1.65
C TYR A 29 -25.06 5.43 -1.46
N ALA A 30 -25.55 4.73 -0.43
CA ALA A 30 -25.22 3.33 -0.19
C ALA A 30 -25.84 2.43 -1.27
N ILE A 31 -27.09 2.72 -1.67
CA ILE A 31 -27.74 2.06 -2.82
C ILE A 31 -26.90 2.27 -4.08
N ARG A 32 -26.47 3.52 -4.34
CA ARG A 32 -25.63 3.83 -5.50
C ARG A 32 -24.30 3.08 -5.50
N GLN A 33 -23.67 2.92 -4.34
CA GLN A 33 -22.42 2.16 -4.22
C GLN A 33 -22.63 0.67 -4.49
N VAL A 34 -23.75 0.09 -4.03
CA VAL A 34 -24.15 -1.30 -4.37
C VAL A 34 -24.36 -1.45 -5.88
N GLU A 35 -25.11 -0.54 -6.52
CA GLU A 35 -25.32 -0.56 -7.97
C GLU A 35 -23.99 -0.51 -8.74
N LEU A 36 -23.07 0.36 -8.35
CA LEU A 36 -21.76 0.48 -8.99
C LEU A 36 -20.91 -0.79 -8.83
N LEU A 37 -21.01 -1.49 -7.69
CA LEU A 37 -20.33 -2.76 -7.48
C LEU A 37 -20.94 -3.85 -8.37
N ASN A 38 -22.27 -3.95 -8.41
CA ASN A 38 -23.03 -4.86 -9.25
C ASN A 38 -22.68 -4.68 -10.75
N GLU A 39 -22.74 -3.44 -11.24
CA GLU A 39 -22.34 -3.08 -12.61
C GLU A 39 -20.89 -3.54 -12.92
N SER A 40 -20.01 -3.48 -11.92
CA SER A 40 -18.60 -3.86 -12.08
C SER A 40 -18.41 -5.38 -12.10
N LEU A 41 -19.15 -6.11 -11.26
CA LEU A 41 -19.17 -7.58 -11.20
C LEU A 41 -19.70 -8.17 -12.51
N ASP A 42 -20.83 -7.65 -13.01
CA ASP A 42 -21.47 -8.07 -14.26
C ASP A 42 -20.53 -7.88 -15.46
N GLN A 43 -19.90 -6.71 -15.55
CA GLN A 43 -18.97 -6.37 -16.65
C GLN A 43 -17.83 -7.39 -16.79
N HIS A 44 -17.36 -7.95 -15.67
CA HIS A 44 -16.25 -8.90 -15.63
C HIS A 44 -16.70 -10.35 -15.44
N ARG A 45 -17.99 -10.62 -15.65
CA ARG A 45 -18.57 -11.97 -15.61
C ARG A 45 -18.34 -12.67 -14.27
N ILE A 46 -18.40 -11.91 -13.17
CA ILE A 46 -18.50 -12.47 -11.83
C ILE A 46 -19.98 -12.52 -11.49
N SER A 47 -20.56 -13.71 -11.50
CA SER A 47 -21.96 -13.89 -11.06
C SER A 47 -22.04 -13.76 -9.54
N TYR A 48 -23.16 -13.25 -9.04
CA TYR A 48 -23.40 -13.09 -7.62
C TYR A 48 -24.87 -13.34 -7.28
N ASP A 49 -25.13 -13.77 -6.05
CA ASP A 49 -26.49 -13.86 -5.53
C ASP A 49 -26.93 -12.50 -4.94
N GLU A 50 -28.24 -12.29 -4.74
CA GLU A 50 -28.78 -11.06 -4.15
C GLU A 50 -28.07 -10.74 -2.82
N PRO A 51 -27.49 -9.53 -2.66
CA PRO A 51 -26.69 -9.21 -1.49
C PRO A 51 -27.54 -9.13 -0.22
N VAL A 52 -27.05 -9.77 0.84
CA VAL A 52 -27.70 -9.74 2.16
C VAL A 52 -27.19 -8.55 2.96
N LEU A 53 -28.08 -7.59 3.22
CA LEU A 53 -27.79 -6.42 4.05
C LEU A 53 -27.78 -6.79 5.55
N THR A 54 -26.75 -6.35 6.26
CA THR A 54 -26.64 -6.42 7.71
C THR A 54 -26.19 -5.05 8.23
N ALA A 55 -26.92 -4.49 9.19
CA ALA A 55 -26.47 -3.27 9.87
C ALA A 55 -25.50 -3.66 10.99
N VAL A 56 -24.34 -3.02 11.05
CA VAL A 56 -23.33 -3.25 12.08
C VAL A 56 -23.11 -1.95 12.86
N GLU A 57 -23.30 -2.02 14.16
CA GLU A 57 -23.04 -0.93 15.10
C GLU A 57 -22.13 -1.48 16.20
N GLU A 58 -20.87 -1.02 16.21
CA GLU A 58 -19.96 -1.27 17.33
C GLU A 58 -19.99 -0.07 18.29
N PRO A 59 -20.14 -0.29 19.61
CA PRO A 59 -20.21 0.79 20.58
C PRO A 59 -18.98 1.71 20.53
N GLY A 60 -19.19 2.99 20.21
CA GLY A 60 -18.10 3.99 20.12
C GLY A 60 -17.36 4.04 18.77
N CYS A 61 -17.80 3.28 17.77
CA CYS A 61 -17.25 3.27 16.42
C CYS A 61 -18.21 3.88 15.39
N GLU A 62 -17.70 4.12 14.18
CA GLU A 62 -18.51 4.51 13.02
C GLU A 62 -19.55 3.42 12.70
N LYS A 63 -20.74 3.83 12.26
CA LYS A 63 -21.82 2.90 11.88
C LYS A 63 -21.62 2.45 10.44
N PHE A 64 -21.87 1.18 10.15
CA PHE A 64 -21.70 0.64 8.79
C PHE A 64 -22.95 -0.12 8.33
N LEU A 65 -23.27 0.01 7.05
CA LEU A 65 -24.06 -0.98 6.33
C LEU A 65 -23.11 -1.98 5.70
N VAL A 66 -23.37 -3.27 5.93
CA VAL A 66 -22.58 -4.36 5.36
C VAL A 66 -23.46 -5.14 4.38
N PHE A 67 -23.11 -5.09 3.11
CA PHE A 67 -23.75 -5.90 2.08
C PHE A 67 -22.88 -7.14 1.83
N ASN A 68 -23.42 -8.32 2.12
CA ASN A 68 -22.71 -9.59 1.98
C ASN A 68 -23.07 -10.23 0.63
N TYR A 69 -22.07 -10.59 -0.15
CA TYR A 69 -22.23 -11.19 -1.46
C TYR A 69 -21.61 -12.59 -1.47
N GLU A 70 -22.34 -13.53 -2.07
CA GLU A 70 -21.77 -14.78 -2.56
C GLU A 70 -21.48 -14.62 -4.05
N VAL A 71 -20.19 -14.74 -4.42
CA VAL A 71 -19.72 -14.52 -5.79
C VAL A 71 -19.17 -15.80 -6.39
N ARG A 72 -19.33 -15.97 -7.71
CA ARG A 72 -18.79 -17.09 -8.47
C ARG A 72 -18.10 -16.57 -9.72
N SER A 73 -16.90 -17.07 -10.01
CA SER A 73 -16.15 -16.72 -11.20
C SER A 73 -15.44 -17.93 -11.79
N LEU A 74 -15.36 -17.99 -13.11
CA LEU A 74 -14.51 -18.97 -13.80
C LEU A 74 -13.02 -18.68 -13.58
N SER A 75 -12.65 -17.43 -13.25
CA SER A 75 -11.26 -17.05 -13.00
C SER A 75 -11.15 -15.73 -12.23
N PHE A 76 -11.07 -15.80 -10.90
CA PHE A 76 -10.77 -14.62 -10.08
C PHE A 76 -9.39 -14.01 -10.40
N PHE A 77 -8.42 -14.84 -10.79
CA PHE A 77 -7.09 -14.38 -11.24
C PHE A 77 -7.17 -13.30 -12.33
N ARG A 78 -8.10 -13.44 -13.29
CA ARG A 78 -8.27 -12.47 -14.38
C ARG A 78 -9.30 -11.38 -14.08
N ALA A 79 -10.33 -11.72 -13.30
CA ALA A 79 -11.49 -10.85 -13.16
C ALA A 79 -11.42 -9.93 -11.94
N LEU A 80 -10.77 -10.35 -10.85
CA LEU A 80 -10.93 -9.71 -9.55
C LEU A 80 -10.39 -8.27 -9.52
N LEU A 81 -9.10 -8.08 -9.85
CA LEU A 81 -8.50 -6.75 -9.81
C LEU A 81 -9.16 -5.78 -10.81
N PRO A 82 -9.43 -6.15 -12.07
CA PRO A 82 -10.15 -5.28 -12.99
C PRO A 82 -11.57 -4.91 -12.52
N THR A 83 -12.29 -5.85 -11.90
CA THR A 83 -13.62 -5.60 -11.32
C THR A 83 -13.56 -4.53 -10.25
N ILE A 84 -12.68 -4.72 -9.26
CA ILE A 84 -12.56 -3.80 -8.14
C ILE A 84 -12.01 -2.44 -8.61
N ARG A 85 -11.04 -2.43 -9.51
CA ARG A 85 -10.51 -1.19 -10.10
C ARG A 85 -11.62 -0.37 -10.75
N ARG A 86 -12.46 -1.02 -11.56
CA ARG A 86 -13.61 -0.35 -12.21
C ARG A 86 -14.53 0.24 -11.15
N PHE A 87 -14.89 -0.53 -10.13
CA PHE A 87 -15.70 -0.04 -9.03
C PHE A 87 -15.10 1.21 -8.35
N LEU A 88 -13.83 1.16 -7.96
CA LEU A 88 -13.13 2.27 -7.30
C LEU A 88 -13.03 3.52 -8.21
N ASN A 89 -12.75 3.35 -9.51
CA ASN A 89 -12.75 4.45 -10.47
C ASN A 89 -14.14 5.10 -10.57
N ARG A 90 -15.21 4.30 -10.64
CA ARG A 90 -16.60 4.79 -10.70
C ARG A 90 -17.01 5.54 -9.43
N LEU A 91 -16.54 5.10 -8.26
CA LEU A 91 -16.76 5.84 -7.01
C LEU A 91 -16.11 7.22 -7.04
N ARG A 92 -14.88 7.33 -7.56
CA ARG A 92 -14.18 8.62 -7.71
C ARG A 92 -14.87 9.53 -8.72
N GLU A 93 -15.32 8.99 -9.85
CA GLU A 93 -16.12 9.72 -10.84
C GLU A 93 -17.42 10.28 -10.24
N ALA A 94 -18.04 9.53 -9.31
CA ALA A 94 -19.24 9.98 -8.60
C ALA A 94 -18.98 11.08 -7.56
N ARG A 95 -17.71 11.44 -7.29
CA ARG A 95 -17.29 12.49 -6.34
C ARG A 95 -17.93 12.37 -4.96
N MET A 96 -17.96 11.15 -4.43
CA MET A 96 -18.45 10.89 -3.07
C MET A 96 -17.53 11.57 -2.04
N PRO A 97 -18.07 12.17 -0.97
CA PRO A 97 -17.27 12.65 0.15
C PRO A 97 -16.40 11.54 0.77
N TYR A 98 -15.19 11.88 1.20
CA TYR A 98 -14.21 10.90 1.71
C TYR A 98 -14.72 10.04 2.87
N HIS A 99 -15.50 10.63 3.77
CA HIS A 99 -16.08 9.93 4.92
C HIS A 99 -17.18 8.92 4.54
N PHE A 100 -17.58 8.85 3.26
CA PHE A 100 -18.48 7.82 2.73
C PHE A 100 -17.76 6.83 1.81
N THR A 101 -16.43 6.82 1.80
CA THR A 101 -15.65 5.88 0.98
C THR A 101 -15.92 4.45 1.46
N PRO A 102 -16.51 3.59 0.62
CA PRO A 102 -16.75 2.21 1.00
C PRO A 102 -15.49 1.38 0.95
N THR A 103 -15.54 0.23 1.63
CA THR A 103 -14.49 -0.79 1.59
C THR A 103 -15.06 -2.10 1.08
N VAL A 104 -14.44 -2.68 0.06
CA VAL A 104 -14.75 -4.06 -0.38
C VAL A 104 -13.79 -5.02 0.32
N ILE A 105 -14.32 -5.93 1.13
CA ILE A 105 -13.53 -6.88 1.91
C ILE A 105 -13.70 -8.28 1.34
N ILE A 106 -12.59 -8.92 1.00
CA ILE A 106 -12.57 -10.29 0.48
C ILE A 106 -12.02 -11.22 1.54
N HIS A 107 -12.93 -11.92 2.21
CA HIS A 107 -12.58 -12.89 3.24
C HIS A 107 -12.26 -14.27 2.66
N SER A 108 -12.93 -14.68 1.59
CA SER A 108 -12.78 -16.06 1.09
C SER A 108 -11.42 -16.30 0.45
N MET A 109 -10.72 -17.33 0.93
CA MET A 109 -9.43 -17.76 0.37
C MET A 109 -9.58 -18.30 -1.07
N SER A 110 -10.75 -18.82 -1.43
CA SER A 110 -11.06 -19.31 -2.78
C SER A 110 -11.06 -18.23 -3.86
N CYS A 111 -11.11 -16.94 -3.48
CA CYS A 111 -10.93 -15.83 -4.42
C CYS A 111 -9.46 -15.62 -4.82
N PHE A 112 -8.52 -16.29 -4.15
CA PHE A 112 -7.09 -16.11 -4.27
C PHE A 112 -6.42 -17.42 -4.71
N SER A 113 -5.31 -17.30 -5.45
CA SER A 113 -4.56 -18.48 -5.91
C SER A 113 -3.83 -19.15 -4.75
N SER A 114 -4.02 -20.46 -4.60
CA SER A 114 -3.27 -21.30 -3.66
C SER A 114 -1.91 -21.74 -4.18
N GLU A 115 -1.52 -21.29 -5.37
CA GLU A 115 -0.22 -21.59 -5.97
C GLU A 115 0.93 -21.21 -5.04
N VAL A 116 1.90 -22.13 -4.94
CA VAL A 116 3.04 -21.97 -4.05
C VAL A 116 4.13 -21.19 -4.77
N ILE A 117 4.22 -19.90 -4.45
CA ILE A 117 5.26 -19.00 -4.92
C ILE A 117 6.10 -18.61 -3.69
N SER A 118 7.42 -18.77 -3.79
CA SER A 118 8.38 -18.49 -2.71
C SER A 118 8.64 -17.00 -2.52
N GLY A 119 8.61 -16.24 -3.62
CA GLY A 119 8.74 -14.79 -3.57
C GLY A 119 8.63 -14.08 -4.91
N HIS A 120 8.49 -12.77 -4.85
CA HIS A 120 8.61 -11.84 -5.99
C HIS A 120 9.77 -10.88 -5.72
N PRO A 121 11.00 -11.23 -6.14
CA PRO A 121 12.17 -10.39 -5.91
C PRO A 121 12.22 -9.21 -6.89
N ASN A 122 12.89 -8.14 -6.49
CA ASN A 122 13.14 -6.95 -7.29
C ASN A 122 11.88 -6.34 -7.93
N THR A 123 10.76 -6.36 -7.22
CA THR A 123 9.52 -5.74 -7.68
C THR A 123 9.66 -4.22 -7.59
N PRO A 124 9.58 -3.47 -8.71
CA PRO A 124 9.81 -2.04 -8.69
C PRO A 124 8.63 -1.29 -8.04
N LEU A 125 8.98 -0.34 -7.17
CA LEU A 125 8.06 0.56 -6.50
C LEU A 125 8.28 2.00 -6.98
N ALA A 126 7.19 2.74 -7.14
CA ALA A 126 7.22 4.15 -7.45
C ALA A 126 7.41 5.03 -6.21
N ALA A 127 6.93 4.59 -5.03
CA ALA A 127 7.14 5.26 -3.76
C ALA A 127 6.87 4.36 -2.55
N VAL A 128 7.31 4.82 -1.38
CA VAL A 128 6.86 4.33 -0.07
C VAL A 128 6.38 5.50 0.79
N TYR A 129 5.37 5.26 1.63
CA TYR A 129 4.77 6.28 2.48
C TYR A 129 4.63 5.79 3.93
N PHE A 130 4.69 6.73 4.85
CA PHE A 130 4.46 6.57 6.28
C PHE A 130 3.34 7.51 6.67
N GLY A 131 2.30 7.00 7.32
CA GLY A 131 1.18 7.84 7.69
C GLY A 131 0.16 7.16 8.58
N ASN A 132 -1.04 7.74 8.56
CA ASN A 132 -2.22 7.23 9.25
C ASN A 132 -3.44 7.21 8.31
N ILE A 133 -4.44 6.37 8.60
CA ILE A 133 -5.73 6.39 7.92
C ILE A 133 -6.78 6.89 8.91
N GLN A 134 -7.47 7.97 8.55
CA GLN A 134 -8.50 8.56 9.39
C GLN A 134 -9.59 9.21 8.52
N GLY A 135 -10.86 8.99 8.85
CA GLY A 135 -11.98 9.65 8.16
C GLY A 135 -12.05 9.38 6.65
N GLY A 136 -11.58 8.22 6.19
CA GLY A 136 -11.57 7.84 4.77
C GLY A 136 -10.46 8.50 3.94
N VAL A 137 -9.43 9.07 4.58
CA VAL A 137 -8.24 9.59 3.89
C VAL A 137 -6.96 8.98 4.45
N PHE A 138 -5.93 8.87 3.61
CA PHE A 138 -4.58 8.53 4.03
C PHE A 138 -3.79 9.82 4.29
N ILE A 139 -3.51 10.08 5.56
CA ILE A 139 -2.72 11.21 6.02
C ILE A 139 -1.24 10.81 5.93
N ASN A 140 -0.55 11.34 4.92
CA ASN A 140 0.85 11.08 4.69
C ASN A 140 1.75 11.98 5.55
N HIS A 141 2.63 11.38 6.34
CA HIS A 141 3.61 12.03 7.20
C HIS A 141 4.99 12.10 6.55
N TRP A 142 5.38 11.06 5.80
CA TRP A 142 6.65 10.99 5.10
C TRP A 142 6.55 10.14 3.85
N GLU A 143 7.13 10.61 2.74
CA GLU A 143 7.18 9.90 1.47
C GLU A 143 8.61 9.82 0.98
N VAL A 144 9.00 8.65 0.48
CA VAL A 144 10.21 8.47 -0.32
C VAL A 144 9.77 8.11 -1.74
N SER A 145 10.11 8.96 -2.71
CA SER A 145 9.79 8.74 -4.11
C SER A 145 10.80 9.41 -5.03
N TYR A 146 10.97 8.84 -6.22
CA TYR A 146 11.92 9.34 -7.24
C TYR A 146 11.21 9.74 -8.54
N ARG A 147 9.96 10.18 -8.41
CA ARG A 147 9.07 10.46 -9.55
C ARG A 147 9.34 11.81 -10.22
N ASP A 148 10.04 12.71 -9.54
CA ASP A 148 10.40 14.01 -10.11
C ASP A 148 11.43 13.84 -11.23
N LYS A 149 10.97 14.02 -12.47
CA LYS A 149 11.78 13.89 -13.68
C LYS A 149 12.87 14.97 -13.77
N SER A 150 12.74 16.09 -13.05
CA SER A 150 13.77 17.12 -13.03
C SER A 150 15.05 16.65 -12.32
N GLU A 151 14.93 15.81 -11.28
CA GLU A 151 16.07 15.20 -10.60
C GLU A 151 16.69 14.04 -11.40
N GLN A 152 15.91 13.36 -12.26
CA GLN A 152 16.38 12.25 -13.08
C GLN A 152 17.32 12.68 -14.22
N LEU A 153 17.29 13.95 -14.64
CA LEU A 153 18.16 14.50 -15.68
C LEU A 153 19.59 14.77 -15.19
N TYR A 154 19.77 14.97 -13.88
CA TYR A 154 21.07 15.35 -13.29
C TYR A 154 21.77 14.21 -12.54
N ASN A 155 21.02 13.20 -12.09
CA ASN A 155 21.56 12.11 -11.30
C ASN A 155 21.80 10.83 -12.13
N ASP A 156 22.85 10.11 -11.74
CA ASP A 156 23.11 8.75 -12.20
C ASP A 156 21.86 7.88 -11.95
N LYS A 157 21.37 7.13 -12.96
CA LYS A 157 20.12 6.33 -12.95
C LYS A 157 20.03 5.29 -11.82
N ARG A 158 21.10 5.16 -11.04
CA ARG A 158 21.24 4.26 -9.90
C ARG A 158 20.43 4.71 -8.68
N TRP A 159 20.25 6.02 -8.45
CA TRP A 159 19.62 6.57 -7.22
C TRP A 159 18.12 6.83 -7.34
N SER A 160 17.49 6.28 -8.38
CA SER A 160 16.10 6.54 -8.74
C SER A 160 15.25 5.28 -8.77
N LYS A 161 15.58 4.27 -7.95
CA LYS A 161 14.87 3.00 -7.90
C LYS A 161 14.59 2.59 -6.46
N ILE A 162 13.35 2.19 -6.22
CA ILE A 162 12.92 1.52 -4.99
C ILE A 162 12.50 0.12 -5.41
N ASN A 163 13.11 -0.90 -4.80
CA ASN A 163 12.81 -2.29 -5.10
C ASN A 163 12.25 -2.98 -3.87
N ALA A 164 11.24 -3.82 -4.07
CA ALA A 164 10.63 -4.66 -3.07
C ALA A 164 10.90 -6.14 -3.36
N ASP A 165 11.36 -6.85 -2.34
CA ASP A 165 11.42 -8.30 -2.30
C ASP A 165 10.28 -8.81 -1.43
N PHE A 166 9.31 -9.46 -2.05
CA PHE A 166 8.28 -10.21 -1.33
C PHE A 166 8.76 -11.63 -1.07
N LEU A 167 8.97 -12.00 0.18
CA LEU A 167 9.60 -13.26 0.61
C LEU A 167 8.64 -14.03 1.53
N TYR A 168 7.69 -14.76 0.93
CA TYR A 168 6.49 -15.28 1.61
C TYR A 168 6.74 -16.33 2.68
N ASP A 169 7.89 -16.99 2.60
CA ASP A 169 8.29 -18.08 3.49
C ASP A 169 9.33 -17.63 4.54
N GLN A 170 9.62 -16.32 4.60
CA GLN A 170 10.54 -15.73 5.57
C GLN A 170 9.78 -14.93 6.64
N ASN A 171 10.45 -14.71 7.79
CA ASN A 171 9.89 -13.88 8.87
C ASN A 171 9.71 -12.41 8.43
N GLU A 172 10.67 -11.89 7.66
CA GLU A 172 10.59 -10.57 7.01
C GLU A 172 9.95 -10.79 5.63
N VAL A 173 8.62 -10.65 5.55
CA VAL A 173 7.83 -10.98 4.36
C VAL A 173 8.00 -9.97 3.23
N LEU A 174 8.34 -8.73 3.58
CA LEU A 174 8.58 -7.66 2.63
C LEU A 174 9.86 -6.93 3.04
N SER A 175 10.83 -6.89 2.13
CA SER A 175 12.04 -6.11 2.27
C SER A 175 12.14 -5.11 1.13
N ILE A 176 12.28 -3.83 1.45
CA ILE A 176 12.34 -2.75 0.47
C ILE A 176 13.71 -2.11 0.54
N THR A 177 14.35 -1.92 -0.60
CA THR A 177 15.70 -1.35 -0.69
C THR A 177 15.74 -0.19 -1.68
N PHE A 178 16.53 0.82 -1.33
CA PHE A 178 16.81 1.98 -2.16
C PHE A 178 18.09 2.68 -1.67
N GLU A 179 18.62 3.58 -2.49
CA GLU A 179 19.87 4.30 -2.26
C GLU A 179 19.65 5.82 -2.32
N ASN A 180 20.22 6.55 -1.38
CA ASN A 180 20.21 8.02 -1.37
C ASN A 180 21.64 8.56 -1.32
N SER A 181 21.89 9.65 -2.04
CA SER A 181 23.12 10.43 -1.87
C SER A 181 23.02 11.24 -0.59
N GLU A 182 23.98 11.06 0.32
CA GLU A 182 23.97 11.68 1.64
C GLU A 182 25.37 12.13 2.05
N THR A 183 25.42 13.02 3.04
CA THR A 183 26.66 13.36 3.74
C THR A 183 26.70 12.64 5.07
N GLY A 184 27.64 11.72 5.24
CA GLY A 184 27.82 10.94 6.47
C GLY A 184 29.01 11.43 7.29
N ASN A 185 28.94 11.22 8.61
CA ASN A 185 30.09 11.42 9.49
C ASN A 185 31.00 10.20 9.40
N VAL A 186 32.22 10.39 8.93
CA VAL A 186 33.25 9.34 8.85
C VAL A 186 34.30 9.64 9.92
N TRP A 187 34.72 8.62 10.66
CA TRP A 187 35.82 8.75 11.61
C TRP A 187 37.15 8.70 10.85
N GLU A 188 37.95 9.76 10.96
CA GLU A 188 39.26 9.88 10.31
C GLU A 188 40.38 9.89 11.35
N GLY A 189 40.46 8.81 12.15
CA GLY A 189 41.52 8.63 13.13
C GLY A 189 41.66 9.83 14.08
N GLU A 190 42.88 10.36 14.19
CA GLU A 190 43.22 11.48 15.08
C GLU A 190 42.56 12.81 14.69
N ASN A 191 42.08 12.96 13.45
CA ASN A 191 41.46 14.20 12.95
C ASN A 191 39.96 14.33 13.31
N GLY A 192 39.40 13.36 14.04
CA GLY A 192 38.01 13.38 14.48
C GLY A 192 37.02 12.93 13.41
N LYS A 193 35.78 13.43 13.49
CA LYS A 193 34.70 13.10 12.54
C LYS A 193 34.63 14.15 11.43
N SER A 194 34.82 13.75 10.18
CA SER A 194 34.59 14.63 9.03
C SER A 194 33.29 14.25 8.31
N LYS A 195 32.60 15.27 7.78
CA LYS A 195 31.40 15.09 6.94
C LYS A 195 31.84 14.82 5.52
N GLN A 196 31.53 13.64 5.00
CA GLN A 196 31.91 13.24 3.64
C GLN A 196 30.69 12.82 2.83
N PRO A 197 30.62 13.19 1.54
CA PRO A 197 29.58 12.71 0.64
C PRO A 197 29.75 11.21 0.39
N GLY A 198 28.63 10.51 0.24
CA GLY A 198 28.58 9.08 -0.01
C GLY A 198 27.18 8.59 -0.33
N THR A 199 27.04 7.28 -0.41
CA THR A 199 25.76 6.61 -0.67
C THR A 199 25.26 5.96 0.61
N ALA A 200 24.04 6.33 1.01
CA ALA A 200 23.29 5.65 2.04
C ALA A 200 22.42 4.56 1.39
N HIS A 201 22.58 3.34 1.87
CA HIS A 201 21.79 2.18 1.46
C HIS A 201 20.74 1.90 2.54
N TYR A 202 19.47 2.07 2.18
CA TYR A 202 18.36 1.82 3.07
C TYR A 202 17.78 0.42 2.87
N GLN A 203 17.22 -0.11 3.95
CA GLN A 203 16.38 -1.29 3.94
C GLN A 203 15.21 -1.09 4.89
N ILE A 204 13.99 -1.29 4.40
CA ILE A 204 12.77 -1.30 5.22
C ILE A 204 12.25 -2.74 5.24
N GLY A 205 12.08 -3.29 6.43
CA GLY A 205 11.58 -4.64 6.64
C GLY A 205 10.23 -4.67 7.34
N ILE A 206 9.30 -5.46 6.79
CA ILE A 206 8.01 -5.77 7.42
C ILE A 206 7.98 -7.25 7.79
N ARG A 207 7.58 -7.54 9.02
CA ARG A 207 7.37 -8.91 9.47
C ARG A 207 5.92 -9.34 9.25
N LEU A 208 5.73 -10.59 8.86
CA LEU A 208 4.40 -11.14 8.55
C LEU A 208 3.41 -10.96 9.71
N ASN A 209 3.87 -11.22 10.94
CA ASN A 209 3.06 -11.15 12.16
C ASN A 209 2.77 -9.72 12.64
N PHE A 210 3.36 -8.69 12.02
CA PHE A 210 3.07 -7.29 12.34
C PHE A 210 1.90 -6.75 11.51
N ILE A 211 1.53 -7.40 10.41
CA ILE A 211 0.46 -6.96 9.54
C ILE A 211 -0.89 -7.22 10.22
N ARG A 212 -1.62 -6.14 10.53
CA ARG A 212 -2.97 -6.18 11.10
C ARG A 212 -4.02 -6.13 10.01
N ARG A 213 -3.88 -5.21 9.04
CA ARG A 213 -4.78 -5.06 7.88
C ARG A 213 -3.98 -4.84 6.60
N ILE A 214 -4.55 -5.28 5.48
CA ILE A 214 -4.02 -5.06 4.14
C ILE A 214 -5.11 -4.38 3.34
N ILE A 215 -4.90 -3.10 3.02
CA ILE A 215 -5.84 -2.30 2.23
C ILE A 215 -5.19 -1.97 0.89
N VAL A 216 -5.92 -2.20 -0.19
CA VAL A 216 -5.42 -2.08 -1.56
C VAL A 216 -6.22 -1.02 -2.29
N ASP A 217 -5.53 -0.03 -2.83
CA ASP A 217 -6.08 0.89 -3.82
C ASP A 217 -5.45 0.54 -5.17
N ASN A 218 -6.20 -0.11 -6.04
CA ASN A 218 -5.72 -0.52 -7.37
C ASN A 218 -6.24 0.35 -8.51
N ALA A 219 -6.73 1.56 -8.18
CA ALA A 219 -7.35 2.48 -9.12
C ALA A 219 -6.65 3.86 -9.12
N ILE A 220 -5.44 3.99 -8.59
CA ILE A 220 -4.77 5.28 -8.40
C ILE A 220 -4.61 6.01 -9.73
N THR A 221 -5.11 7.24 -9.76
CA THR A 221 -5.04 8.14 -10.91
C THR A 221 -4.60 9.51 -10.44
N ASP A 222 -3.42 9.95 -10.88
CA ASP A 222 -2.83 11.26 -10.55
C ASP A 222 -1.94 11.75 -11.71
N ALA A 223 -1.10 12.75 -11.45
CA ALA A 223 -0.19 13.31 -12.45
C ALA A 223 0.89 12.32 -12.95
N TYR A 224 1.09 11.20 -12.24
CA TYR A 224 2.13 10.22 -12.53
C TYR A 224 1.61 8.98 -13.27
N GLY A 225 0.30 8.85 -13.48
CA GLY A 225 -0.28 7.72 -14.21
C GLY A 225 -1.71 7.41 -13.80
N ARG A 226 -2.27 6.36 -14.40
CA ARG A 226 -3.62 5.85 -14.09
C ARG A 226 -3.57 4.38 -13.73
N ASP A 227 -4.60 3.92 -13.01
CA ASP A 227 -4.82 2.52 -12.65
C ASP A 227 -3.65 1.86 -11.91
N ARG A 228 -2.85 2.67 -11.21
CA ARG A 228 -1.70 2.21 -10.43
C ARG A 228 -2.19 1.59 -9.12
N THR A 229 -1.36 0.71 -8.55
CA THR A 229 -1.72 -0.02 -7.32
C THR A 229 -0.85 0.38 -6.13
N ARG A 230 -1.50 0.60 -5.01
CA ARG A 230 -0.91 0.86 -3.71
C ARG A 230 -1.46 -0.09 -2.68
N ILE A 231 -0.60 -0.50 -1.76
CA ILE A 231 -0.96 -1.35 -0.64
C ILE A 231 -0.59 -0.62 0.64
N HIS A 232 -1.60 -0.40 1.48
CA HIS A 232 -1.47 0.10 2.83
C HIS A 232 -1.43 -1.09 3.79
N PHE A 233 -0.35 -1.19 4.55
CA PHE A 233 -0.21 -2.12 5.65
C PHE A 233 -0.45 -1.36 6.96
N ASP A 234 -1.56 -1.65 7.62
CA ASP A 234 -1.78 -1.24 9.01
C ASP A 234 -1.03 -2.22 9.90
N LEU A 235 -0.10 -1.73 10.70
CA LEU A 235 0.86 -2.54 11.43
C LEU A 235 0.65 -2.45 12.94
N ASN A 236 0.68 -3.60 13.62
CA ASN A 236 0.74 -3.66 15.09
C ASN A 236 2.09 -3.15 15.64
N CYS A 237 3.13 -3.10 14.80
CA CYS A 237 4.45 -2.61 15.15
C CYS A 237 5.08 -1.90 13.95
N PRO A 238 5.73 -0.74 14.14
CA PRO A 238 6.37 -0.01 13.05
C PRO A 238 7.37 -0.86 12.27
N VAL A 239 7.59 -0.48 11.01
CA VAL A 239 8.58 -1.14 10.14
C VAL A 239 10.00 -1.04 10.71
N THR A 240 10.83 -2.03 10.40
CA THR A 240 12.25 -1.98 10.75
C THR A 240 13.02 -1.24 9.67
N ILE A 241 13.71 -0.16 10.02
CA ILE A 241 14.59 0.57 9.10
C ILE A 241 16.04 0.24 9.44
N ARG A 242 16.82 -0.11 8.42
CA ARG A 242 18.27 -0.27 8.51
C ARG A 242 18.94 0.66 7.49
N ARG A 243 20.08 1.23 7.88
CA ARG A 243 20.87 2.12 7.03
C ARG A 243 22.34 1.71 7.10
N GLY A 244 22.96 1.59 5.94
CA GLY A 244 24.42 1.51 5.82
C GLY A 244 24.94 2.68 4.98
N PHE A 245 26.15 3.14 5.24
CA PHE A 245 26.73 4.30 4.54
C PHE A 245 28.09 3.96 3.96
N VAL A 246 28.26 4.26 2.67
CA VAL A 246 29.52 4.07 1.94
C VAL A 246 30.00 5.42 1.44
N ARG A 247 31.15 5.88 1.94
CA ARG A 247 31.78 7.12 1.47
C ARG A 247 32.21 7.00 0.01
N ASN A 248 32.15 8.10 -0.74
CA ASN A 248 32.68 8.15 -2.10
C ASN A 248 34.22 8.04 -2.05
N ARG A 249 34.77 6.86 -2.35
CA ARG A 249 36.23 6.67 -2.53
C ARG A 249 36.56 6.61 -4.03
N PRO A 250 37.70 7.18 -4.46
CA PRO A 250 38.19 7.03 -5.83
C PRO A 250 38.49 5.56 -6.19
N ASP A 251 38.91 4.76 -5.20
CA ASP A 251 39.24 3.34 -5.36
C ASP A 251 37.97 2.50 -5.15
N LYS A 252 37.11 2.44 -6.16
CA LYS A 252 35.87 1.65 -6.15
C LYS A 252 36.20 0.16 -6.09
N ASN A 253 36.34 -0.42 -4.89
CA ASN A 253 36.15 -1.86 -4.74
C ASN A 253 34.65 -2.16 -4.95
N PRO A 254 34.26 -2.93 -5.98
CA PRO A 254 32.85 -3.23 -6.25
C PRO A 254 32.22 -4.14 -5.18
N PHE A 255 33.01 -4.73 -4.29
CA PHE A 255 32.58 -5.70 -3.27
C PHE A 255 32.57 -5.13 -1.84
N VAL A 256 32.36 -3.83 -1.67
CA VAL A 256 32.20 -3.27 -0.31
C VAL A 256 30.90 -3.81 0.28
N GLU A 257 31.03 -4.74 1.23
CA GLU A 257 29.88 -5.21 2.01
C GLU A 257 29.37 -4.05 2.88
N VAL A 258 28.13 -3.64 2.60
CA VAL A 258 27.52 -2.52 3.31
C VAL A 258 26.86 -3.05 4.57
N ARG A 259 27.54 -2.91 5.71
CA ARG A 259 26.94 -3.17 7.02
C ARG A 259 25.81 -2.18 7.26
N LYS A 260 24.60 -2.70 7.47
CA LYS A 260 23.40 -1.90 7.76
C LYS A 260 23.05 -2.02 9.24
N ASP A 261 23.06 -0.90 9.95
CA ASP A 261 22.65 -0.84 11.35
C ASP A 261 21.21 -0.31 11.47
N ARG A 262 20.55 -0.62 12.59
CA ARG A 262 19.18 -0.14 12.84
C ARG A 262 19.17 1.39 12.84
N TRP A 263 18.16 1.94 12.19
CA TRP A 263 18.04 3.37 11.97
C TRP A 263 16.61 3.85 12.24
N LYS A 264 16.44 5.15 12.47
CA LYS A 264 15.14 5.74 12.87
C LYS A 264 14.45 6.55 11.77
N THR A 265 15.22 7.13 10.86
CA THR A 265 14.71 8.11 9.88
C THR A 265 15.20 7.84 8.48
N ILE A 266 14.48 8.27 7.45
CA ILE A 266 14.97 8.19 6.07
C ILE A 266 15.23 9.61 5.60
N TYR A 267 16.49 9.93 5.31
CA TYR A 267 16.83 11.23 4.73
C TYR A 267 16.51 11.20 3.24
N ARG A 268 16.16 12.37 2.68
CA ARG A 268 15.64 12.55 1.32
C ARG A 268 14.27 11.87 1.13
N GLY A 269 13.24 12.72 1.10
CA GLY A 269 11.85 12.33 0.84
C GLY A 269 11.53 12.37 -0.65
N ARG A 270 10.65 13.29 -1.05
CA ARG A 270 10.34 13.60 -2.46
C ARG A 270 11.46 14.39 -3.14
N ARG A 271 12.19 15.18 -2.35
CA ARG A 271 13.30 16.04 -2.81
C ARG A 271 14.58 15.73 -2.05
N ALA A 272 15.72 15.94 -2.71
CA ALA A 272 17.04 15.66 -2.16
C ALA A 272 17.34 16.37 -0.82
N ASN A 273 16.76 17.54 -0.56
CA ASN A 273 17.01 18.36 0.62
C ASN A 273 15.98 18.21 1.74
N GLU A 274 15.05 17.26 1.62
CA GLU A 274 14.03 17.03 2.64
C GLU A 274 14.56 16.15 3.79
N PHE A 275 14.23 16.57 5.01
CA PHE A 275 14.52 15.83 6.24
C PHE A 275 13.21 15.53 6.98
N PRO A 276 13.00 14.27 7.42
CA PRO A 276 11.80 13.93 8.16
C PRO A 276 11.84 14.52 9.56
N HIS A 277 10.66 14.90 10.07
CA HIS A 277 10.48 15.03 11.51
C HIS A 277 10.68 13.65 12.17
N GLU A 278 11.24 13.60 13.39
CA GLU A 278 11.56 12.33 14.05
C GLU A 278 10.33 11.42 14.23
N LEU A 279 9.16 12.04 14.45
CA LEU A 279 7.88 11.36 14.63
C LEU A 279 7.20 10.92 13.34
N ALA A 280 7.61 11.45 12.18
CA ALA A 280 6.93 11.19 10.91
C ALA A 280 6.94 9.70 10.52
N ILE A 281 7.94 8.95 11.01
CA ILE A 281 8.07 7.51 10.80
C ILE A 281 7.66 6.71 12.04
N SER A 282 8.04 7.15 13.26
CA SER A 282 7.78 6.37 14.48
C SER A 282 6.31 6.29 14.84
N ASP A 283 5.54 7.34 14.53
CA ASP A 283 4.13 7.47 14.92
C ASP A 283 3.18 7.10 13.77
N SER A 284 3.73 6.51 12.71
CA SER A 284 2.98 6.09 11.53
C SER A 284 2.59 4.61 11.66
N PRO A 285 1.35 4.28 12.09
CA PRO A 285 0.88 2.90 12.16
C PRO A 285 0.71 2.29 10.78
N VAL A 286 0.51 3.12 9.75
CA VAL A 286 0.30 2.68 8.37
C VAL A 286 1.57 2.89 7.57
N PHE A 287 2.12 1.79 7.07
CA PHE A 287 3.19 1.80 6.08
C PHE A 287 2.62 1.43 4.71
N THR A 288 2.96 2.19 3.68
CA THR A 288 2.35 2.06 2.37
C THR A 288 3.39 1.90 1.29
N ILE A 289 3.15 1.00 0.34
CA ILE A 289 3.93 0.86 -0.88
C ILE A 289 3.08 1.21 -2.09
N GLU A 290 3.69 1.78 -3.11
CA GLU A 290 3.04 2.01 -4.40
C GLU A 290 3.90 1.40 -5.50
N PHE A 291 3.31 0.52 -6.29
CA PHE A 291 3.98 -0.13 -7.40
C PHE A 291 4.30 0.88 -8.52
N ASP A 292 5.40 0.63 -9.21
CA ASP A 292 5.69 1.28 -10.48
C ASP A 292 4.74 0.77 -11.58
N GLU A 293 4.83 1.29 -12.80
CA GLU A 293 4.00 0.83 -13.94
C GLU A 293 4.38 -0.58 -14.43
N ALA A 294 5.52 -1.13 -13.98
CA ALA A 294 6.05 -2.39 -14.48
C ALA A 294 5.31 -3.67 -13.99
N PRO A 295 4.87 -3.81 -12.73
CA PRO A 295 4.16 -5.01 -12.28
C PRO A 295 2.77 -5.14 -12.93
N SER A 296 2.52 -6.29 -13.55
CA SER A 296 1.22 -6.59 -14.15
C SER A 296 0.15 -6.91 -13.10
N ASP A 297 -1.13 -6.85 -13.48
CA ASP A 297 -2.25 -7.31 -12.64
C ASP A 297 -2.08 -8.76 -12.19
N ALA A 298 -1.51 -9.63 -13.04
CA ALA A 298 -1.21 -11.01 -12.68
C ALA A 298 -0.20 -11.09 -11.52
N THR A 299 0.85 -10.27 -11.57
CA THR A 299 1.87 -10.17 -10.52
C THR A 299 1.27 -9.63 -9.23
N ILE A 300 0.50 -8.55 -9.31
CA ILE A 300 -0.17 -7.94 -8.13
C ILE A 300 -1.15 -8.93 -7.51
N TYR A 301 -1.96 -9.63 -8.32
CA TYR A 301 -2.87 -10.64 -7.84
C TYR A 301 -2.14 -11.80 -7.17
N ALA A 302 -1.02 -12.26 -7.73
CA ALA A 302 -0.19 -13.29 -7.12
C ALA A 302 0.38 -12.82 -5.76
N ILE A 303 0.87 -11.57 -5.68
CA ILE A 303 1.34 -10.98 -4.43
C ILE A 303 0.23 -10.96 -3.37
N LEU A 304 -0.95 -10.44 -3.72
CA LEU A 304 -2.10 -10.38 -2.80
C LEU A 304 -2.58 -11.77 -2.39
N SER A 305 -2.56 -12.75 -3.31
CA SER A 305 -2.93 -14.14 -3.01
C SER A 305 -2.01 -14.75 -1.97
N ARG A 306 -0.70 -14.57 -2.13
CA ARG A 306 0.29 -15.05 -1.15
C ARG A 306 0.16 -14.33 0.18
N LEU A 307 -0.03 -13.01 0.19
CA LEU A 307 -0.27 -12.26 1.41
C LEU A 307 -1.52 -12.74 2.15
N ARG A 308 -2.66 -12.91 1.45
CA ARG A 308 -3.91 -13.46 2.00
C ARG A 308 -3.67 -14.81 2.68
N ILE A 309 -3.01 -15.73 1.97
CA ILE A 309 -2.82 -17.11 2.42
C ILE A 309 -1.86 -17.18 3.61
N ARG A 310 -0.77 -16.41 3.58
CA ARG A 310 0.27 -16.48 4.61
C ARG A 310 -0.09 -15.72 5.88
N THR A 311 -0.75 -14.57 5.76
CA THR A 311 -1.15 -13.78 6.92
C THR A 311 -2.47 -14.25 7.53
N GLY A 312 -3.37 -14.83 6.74
CA GLY A 312 -4.75 -15.06 7.16
C GLY A 312 -5.57 -13.76 7.33
N VAL A 313 -4.99 -12.59 7.04
CA VAL A 313 -5.65 -11.29 7.03
C VAL A 313 -6.44 -11.12 5.73
N SER A 314 -7.64 -10.55 5.82
CA SER A 314 -8.48 -10.32 4.63
C SER A 314 -7.90 -9.21 3.76
N ILE A 315 -8.15 -9.26 2.46
CA ILE A 315 -7.74 -8.17 1.57
C ILE A 315 -8.91 -7.20 1.45
N GLU A 316 -8.65 -5.97 1.84
CA GLU A 316 -9.61 -4.86 1.80
C GLU A 316 -9.27 -3.98 0.59
N PHE A 317 -10.28 -3.46 -0.09
CA PHE A 317 -10.11 -2.54 -1.20
C PHE A 317 -10.86 -1.25 -0.92
N ALA A 318 -10.13 -0.14 -0.91
CA ALA A 318 -10.66 1.18 -0.65
C ALA A 318 -9.82 2.23 -1.40
N ALA A 319 -10.47 3.32 -1.80
CA ALA A 319 -9.84 4.40 -2.56
C ALA A 319 -9.52 5.60 -1.65
N TYR A 320 -8.58 5.43 -0.71
CA TYR A 320 -8.19 6.51 0.20
C TYR A 320 -7.35 7.57 -0.51
N GLU A 321 -7.85 8.81 -0.53
CA GLU A 321 -7.09 9.94 -1.05
C GLU A 321 -5.89 10.25 -0.15
N VAL A 322 -4.76 10.62 -0.76
CA VAL A 322 -3.56 11.01 -0.03
C VAL A 322 -3.61 12.49 0.29
N THR A 323 -3.67 12.80 1.58
CA THR A 323 -3.55 14.16 2.09
C THR A 323 -2.20 14.32 2.76
N PHE A 324 -1.48 15.40 2.47
CA PHE A 324 -0.19 15.67 3.10
C PHE A 324 -0.37 16.53 4.34
N LEU A 325 0.10 16.02 5.47
CA LEU A 325 0.33 16.85 6.66
C LEU A 325 1.78 17.33 6.59
N ILE A 326 1.97 18.62 6.33
CA ILE A 326 3.29 19.23 6.46
C ILE A 326 3.54 19.31 7.97
N PHE A 327 4.42 18.47 8.50
CA PHE A 327 5.04 18.69 9.81
C PHE A 327 5.95 19.91 9.70
N ALA A 328 5.34 21.11 9.66
CA ALA A 328 6.05 22.36 9.80
C ALA A 328 6.30 22.58 11.30
N PRO A 329 7.54 22.90 11.73
CA PRO A 329 7.78 23.26 13.10
C PRO A 329 7.00 24.56 13.40
N GLY A 330 5.92 24.45 14.19
CA GLY A 330 5.10 25.60 14.61
C GLY A 330 3.58 25.43 14.52
N LEU A 331 3.07 24.35 13.90
CA LEU A 331 1.64 24.03 13.87
C LEU A 331 1.37 22.74 14.66
N MET A 332 1.50 22.84 15.98
CA MET A 332 0.78 21.95 16.90
C MET A 332 -0.29 22.79 17.57
N LEU A 333 -1.55 22.38 17.42
CA LEU A 333 -2.63 22.69 18.34
C LEU A 333 -3.04 21.40 19.03
#